data_AF-Q7AQ03-F1
#
_entry.id   AF-Q7AQ03-F1
#
_cell.length_a   1.000
_cell.length_b   1.000
_cell.length_c   1.000
_cell.angle_alpha   90.00
_cell.angle_beta   90.00
_cell.angle_gamma   90.00
#
_symmetry.space_group_name_H-M   'P 1'
#
loop_
_entity.id
_entity.type
_entity.pdbx_description
1 polymer ?
#
loop_
_entity_poly.entity_id
_entity_poly.type
_entity_poly.pdbx_seq_one_letter_code
_entity_poly.pdbx_strand_id
1 'polypeptide(L)'
;MLRDVDREHIDMMVLYPSLGFCILRLDDPDFATRLARFYNQWIGDYCAPTNGWLRGGGVTSMERGQVAIDITNGVKELGIAVTLIPPVLNASNLDHPYLGPFYAATVERGMAISIHARYPFAADWC
;
A
#
# COMPACT_ATOMS: atom_id res chain seq x y z
N MET A 1 -16.37 -12.44 -2.55
CA MET A 1 -14.91 -12.66 -2.57
C MET A 1 -14.57 -14.14 -2.51
N LEU A 2 -14.54 -14.85 -1.36
CA LEU A 2 -14.10 -16.27 -1.33
C LEU A 2 -14.83 -17.20 -2.32
N ARG A 3 -16.15 -17.02 -2.49
CA ARG A 3 -16.93 -17.75 -3.50
C ARG A 3 -16.57 -17.40 -4.93
N ASP A 4 -16.15 -16.17 -5.19
CA ASP A 4 -15.77 -15.70 -6.52
C ASP A 4 -14.39 -16.26 -6.90
N VAL A 5 -13.42 -16.26 -5.98
CA VAL A 5 -12.07 -16.85 -6.18
C VAL A 5 -12.20 -18.35 -6.54
N ASP A 6 -13.05 -19.09 -5.82
CA ASP A 6 -13.32 -20.52 -6.11
C ASP A 6 -14.03 -20.72 -7.46
N ARG A 7 -15.09 -19.94 -7.73
CA ARG A 7 -15.85 -19.99 -8.98
C ARG A 7 -15.00 -19.66 -10.21
N GLU A 8 -14.09 -18.70 -10.07
CA GLU A 8 -13.27 -18.18 -11.16
C GLU A 8 -11.91 -18.89 -11.26
N HIS A 9 -11.67 -19.90 -10.42
CA HIS A 9 -10.42 -20.67 -10.37
C HIS A 9 -9.19 -19.77 -10.19
N ILE A 10 -9.30 -18.79 -9.29
CA ILE A 10 -8.20 -17.90 -8.92
C ILE A 10 -7.54 -18.48 -7.66
N ASP A 11 -6.26 -18.81 -7.73
CA ASP A 11 -5.52 -19.38 -6.59
C ASP A 11 -5.20 -18.34 -5.50
N MET A 12 -4.94 -17.10 -5.92
CA MET A 12 -4.62 -15.99 -5.03
C MET A 12 -5.02 -14.64 -5.64
N MET A 13 -5.63 -13.78 -4.84
CA MET A 13 -6.07 -12.45 -5.23
C MET A 13 -5.49 -11.38 -4.29
N VAL A 14 -4.87 -10.36 -4.89
CA VAL A 14 -4.39 -9.18 -4.16
C VAL A 14 -5.45 -8.09 -4.17
N LEU A 15 -5.88 -7.67 -2.99
CA LEU A 15 -6.92 -6.65 -2.79
C LEU A 15 -6.30 -5.26 -2.74
N TYR A 16 -6.66 -4.42 -3.71
CA TYR A 16 -6.29 -3.00 -3.72
C TYR A 16 -7.36 -2.16 -3.02
N PRO A 17 -6.98 -1.09 -2.31
CA PRO A 17 -7.95 -0.18 -1.71
C PRO A 17 -8.78 0.53 -2.79
N SER A 18 -10.01 0.94 -2.47
CA SER A 18 -10.74 1.90 -3.32
C SER A 18 -10.62 3.32 -2.77
N LEU A 19 -11.10 3.53 -1.54
CA LEU A 19 -10.95 4.80 -0.82
C LEU A 19 -9.55 4.99 -0.23
N GLY A 20 -8.92 3.90 0.22
CA GLY A 20 -7.58 3.93 0.82
C GLY A 20 -6.49 4.47 -0.10
N PHE A 21 -6.72 4.56 -1.41
CA PHE A 21 -5.83 5.26 -2.33
C PHE A 21 -5.60 6.74 -1.96
N CYS A 22 -6.57 7.41 -1.33
CA CYS A 22 -6.38 8.79 -0.88
C CYS A 22 -5.24 8.91 0.16
N ILE A 23 -4.99 7.87 0.96
CA ILE A 23 -3.94 7.88 2.00
C ILE A 23 -2.55 8.15 1.41
N LEU A 24 -2.32 7.77 0.15
CA LEU A 24 -1.04 7.97 -0.54
C LEU A 24 -0.73 9.45 -0.84
N ARG A 25 -1.72 10.35 -0.71
CA ARG A 25 -1.64 11.78 -1.10
C ARG A 25 -2.22 12.74 -0.05
N LEU A 26 -2.47 12.30 1.17
CA LEU A 26 -2.98 13.18 2.22
C LEU A 26 -1.91 14.22 2.62
N ASP A 27 -2.31 15.49 2.67
CA ASP A 27 -1.41 16.61 2.95
C ASP A 27 -0.90 16.63 4.39
N ASP A 28 -1.69 16.13 5.36
CA ASP A 28 -1.27 15.96 6.75
C ASP A 28 -0.51 14.61 6.89
N PRO A 29 0.83 14.63 7.04
CA PRO A 29 1.61 13.39 7.07
C PRO A 29 1.37 12.57 8.35
N ASP A 30 1.01 13.22 9.46
CA ASP A 30 0.74 12.55 10.72
C ASP A 30 -0.63 11.86 10.70
N PHE A 31 -1.63 12.50 10.07
CA PHE A 31 -2.90 11.86 9.79
C PHE A 31 -2.75 10.72 8.78
N ALA A 32 -2.03 10.94 7.68
CA ALA A 32 -1.75 9.92 6.67
C ALA A 32 -1.07 8.68 7.27
N THR A 33 -0.06 8.89 8.13
CA THR A 33 0.66 7.82 8.83
C THR A 33 -0.27 6.99 9.71
N ARG A 34 -1.11 7.64 10.52
CA ARG A 34 -2.06 6.95 11.41
C ARG A 34 -3.10 6.17 10.62
N LEU A 35 -3.65 6.79 9.58
CA LEU A 35 -4.67 6.16 8.74
C LEU A 35 -4.09 4.99 7.92
N ALA A 36 -2.86 5.11 7.43
CA ALA A 36 -2.14 4.02 6.77
C ALA A 36 -1.99 2.81 7.69
N ARG A 37 -1.50 3.02 8.93
CA ARG A 37 -1.37 1.93 9.91
C ARG A 37 -2.71 1.26 10.23
N PHE A 38 -3.76 2.06 10.42
CA PHE A 38 -5.11 1.55 10.66
C PHE A 38 -5.62 0.71 9.49
N TYR A 39 -5.56 1.25 8.26
CA TYR A 39 -5.99 0.52 7.06
C TYR A 39 -5.19 -0.77 6.87
N ASN A 40 -3.87 -0.71 7.06
CA ASN A 40 -2.98 -1.86 6.91
C ASN A 40 -3.30 -2.97 7.90
N GLN A 41 -3.55 -2.63 9.16
CA GLN A 41 -4.00 -3.59 10.17
C GLN A 41 -5.34 -4.22 9.75
N TRP A 42 -6.31 -3.39 9.37
CA TRP A 42 -7.64 -3.85 8.96
C TRP A 42 -7.58 -4.80 7.76
N ILE A 43 -6.84 -4.46 6.70
CA ILE A 43 -6.78 -5.31 5.50
C ILE A 43 -6.00 -6.60 5.78
N GLY A 44 -4.99 -6.55 6.67
CA GLY A 44 -4.29 -7.75 7.15
C GLY A 44 -5.25 -8.70 7.88
N ASP A 45 -5.99 -8.17 8.87
CA ASP A 45 -6.96 -8.94 9.66
C ASP A 45 -8.10 -9.49 8.79
N TYR A 46 -8.56 -8.73 7.80
CA TYR A 46 -9.56 -9.19 6.85
C TYR A 46 -9.06 -10.37 5.99
N CYS A 47 -7.78 -10.36 5.59
CA CYS A 47 -7.20 -11.39 4.75
C CYS A 47 -6.72 -12.62 5.54
N ALA A 48 -6.36 -12.48 6.81
CA ALA A 48 -5.76 -13.54 7.62
C ALA A 48 -6.54 -14.87 7.64
N PRO A 49 -7.90 -14.88 7.76
CA PRO A 49 -8.68 -16.12 7.78
C PRO A 49 -8.71 -16.88 6.44
N THR A 50 -8.22 -16.28 5.35
CA THR A 50 -8.32 -16.84 4.00
C THR A 50 -7.18 -17.78 3.64
N ASN A 51 -6.24 -18.02 4.57
CA ASN A 51 -5.08 -18.89 4.38
C ASN A 51 -4.26 -18.57 3.10
N GLY A 52 -4.18 -17.27 2.75
CA GLY A 52 -3.38 -16.79 1.63
C GLY A 52 -4.11 -16.71 0.28
N TRP A 53 -5.37 -17.16 0.18
CA TRP A 53 -6.19 -16.93 -1.02
C TRP A 53 -6.44 -15.44 -1.26
N LEU A 54 -6.65 -14.67 -0.19
CA LEU A 54 -6.69 -13.22 -0.25
C LEU A 54 -5.45 -12.64 0.41
N ARG A 55 -4.87 -11.63 -0.23
CA ARG A 55 -3.76 -10.84 0.30
C ARG A 55 -4.10 -9.36 0.15
N GLY A 56 -3.79 -8.55 1.15
CA GLY A 56 -3.95 -7.10 1.06
C GLY A 56 -2.85 -6.45 0.22
N GLY A 57 -3.17 -5.30 -0.36
CA GLY A 57 -2.21 -4.27 -0.73
C GLY A 57 -2.17 -3.18 0.34
N GLY A 58 -1.00 -3.01 0.97
CA GLY A 58 -0.79 -2.06 2.05
C GLY A 58 -0.45 -0.67 1.54
N VAL A 59 -0.90 0.38 2.21
CA VAL A 59 -0.64 1.78 1.82
C VAL A 59 0.40 2.40 2.74
N THR A 60 1.10 3.41 2.24
CA THR A 60 2.06 4.18 3.03
C THR A 60 2.06 5.65 2.62
N SER A 61 2.55 6.52 3.48
CA SER A 61 2.72 7.95 3.18
C SER A 61 4.18 8.21 2.83
N MET A 62 4.44 8.61 1.60
CA MET A 62 5.79 8.82 1.07
C MET A 62 6.39 10.19 1.44
N GLU A 63 5.61 11.08 2.05
CA GLU A 63 6.05 12.41 2.51
C GLU A 63 7.16 12.34 3.57
N ARG A 64 7.24 11.23 4.31
CA ARG A 64 8.28 10.99 5.33
C ARG A 64 8.95 9.65 5.07
N GLY A 65 10.06 9.65 4.31
CA GLY A 65 10.72 8.45 3.82
C GLY A 65 10.98 7.37 4.89
N GLN A 66 11.49 7.75 6.07
CA GLN A 66 11.73 6.78 7.16
C GLN A 66 10.43 6.18 7.71
N VAL A 67 9.40 7.01 7.89
CA VAL A 67 8.08 6.54 8.34
C VAL A 67 7.47 5.59 7.32
N ALA A 68 7.65 5.88 6.03
CA ALA A 68 7.19 5.02 4.96
C ALA A 68 7.84 3.64 5.03
N ILE A 69 9.15 3.58 5.27
CA ILE A 69 9.91 2.33 5.47
C ILE A 69 9.39 1.57 6.69
N ASP A 70 9.15 2.25 7.81
CA ASP A 70 8.66 1.61 9.04
C ASP A 70 7.25 1.02 8.86
N ILE A 71 6.36 1.72 8.13
CA ILE A 71 5.04 1.20 7.76
C ILE A 71 5.21 -0.03 6.84
N THR A 72 6.08 0.07 5.83
CA THR A 72 6.36 -1.02 4.87
C THR A 72 6.90 -2.28 5.57
N ASN A 73 7.73 -2.12 6.60
CA ASN A 73 8.20 -3.24 7.42
C ASN A 73 7.03 -3.90 8.16
N GLY A 74 6.14 -3.11 8.76
CA GLY A 74 4.98 -3.62 9.50
C GLY A 74 3.97 -4.37 8.63
N VAL A 75 3.70 -3.90 7.40
CA VAL A 75 2.76 -4.59 6.49
C VAL A 75 3.22 -5.99 6.10
N LYS A 76 4.53 -6.22 5.97
CA LYS A 76 5.05 -7.54 5.62
C LYS A 76 4.72 -8.58 6.70
N GLU A 77 4.82 -8.20 7.97
CA GLU A 77 4.48 -9.07 9.11
C GLU A 77 2.97 -9.39 9.16
N LEU A 78 2.12 -8.54 8.57
CA LEU A 78 0.67 -8.77 8.45
C LEU A 78 0.30 -9.69 7.28
N GLY A 79 1.28 -10.23 6.55
CA GLY A 79 1.03 -11.10 5.39
C GLY A 79 0.48 -10.37 4.16
N ILE A 80 0.57 -9.04 4.11
CA ILE A 80 0.24 -8.20 2.96
C ILE A 80 1.24 -8.47 1.82
N ALA A 81 0.75 -8.52 0.58
CA ALA A 81 1.55 -8.93 -0.58
C ALA A 81 2.40 -7.80 -1.18
N VAL A 82 1.88 -6.57 -1.18
CA VAL A 82 2.53 -5.41 -1.82
C VAL A 82 2.36 -4.15 -0.97
N THR A 83 3.33 -3.25 -1.03
CA THR A 83 3.17 -1.88 -0.55
C THR A 83 2.88 -0.96 -1.74
N LEU A 84 1.90 -0.08 -1.60
CA LEU A 84 1.49 0.85 -2.65
C LEU A 84 2.16 2.20 -2.46
N ILE A 85 2.64 2.76 -3.57
CA ILE A 85 3.12 4.14 -3.66
C ILE A 85 2.41 4.87 -4.81
N PRO A 86 2.27 6.21 -4.78
CA PRO A 86 1.65 6.93 -5.87
C PRO A 86 2.53 6.88 -7.14
N PRO A 87 1.95 6.95 -8.35
CA PRO A 87 2.71 6.95 -9.61
C PRO A 87 3.58 8.20 -9.80
N VAL A 88 3.23 9.28 -9.09
CA VAL A 88 3.98 10.53 -9.02
C VAL A 88 3.92 10.99 -7.58
N LEU A 89 5.07 11.29 -6.99
CA LEU A 89 5.17 11.81 -5.63
C LEU A 89 5.34 13.34 -5.71
N ASN A 90 4.27 14.09 -5.45
CA ASN A 90 4.22 15.54 -5.65
C ASN A 90 4.60 15.92 -7.10
N ALA A 91 5.73 16.61 -7.27
CA ALA A 91 6.29 16.97 -8.57
C ALA A 91 7.45 16.05 -9.01
N SER A 92 7.73 14.98 -8.25
CA SER A 92 8.84 14.07 -8.47
C SER A 92 8.39 12.79 -9.18
N ASN A 93 9.17 12.40 -10.20
CA ASN A 93 9.07 11.11 -10.84
C ASN A 93 9.62 9.99 -9.95
N LEU A 94 9.34 8.74 -10.33
CA LEU A 94 9.73 7.55 -9.57
C LEU A 94 11.24 7.27 -9.58
N ASP A 95 12.01 7.94 -10.42
CA ASP A 95 13.48 7.88 -10.48
C ASP A 95 14.15 8.91 -9.55
N HIS A 96 13.37 9.73 -8.83
CA HIS A 96 13.92 10.76 -7.97
C HIS A 96 14.74 10.15 -6.81
N PRO A 97 15.97 10.64 -6.53
CA PRO A 97 16.87 10.06 -5.52
C PRO A 97 16.27 9.94 -4.11
N TYR A 98 15.29 10.78 -3.77
CA TYR A 98 14.52 10.71 -2.52
C TYR A 98 13.92 9.32 -2.26
N LEU A 99 13.52 8.60 -3.30
CA LEU A 99 12.91 7.26 -3.20
C LEU A 99 13.95 6.15 -3.01
N GLY A 100 15.24 6.45 -3.23
CA GLY A 100 16.34 5.48 -3.17
C GLY A 100 16.39 4.68 -1.86
N PRO A 101 16.37 5.33 -0.68
CA PRO A 101 16.35 4.63 0.61
C PRO A 101 15.11 3.73 0.78
N PHE A 102 13.95 4.17 0.30
CA PHE A 102 12.72 3.36 0.36
C PHE A 102 12.85 2.12 -0.52
N TYR A 103 13.33 2.27 -1.76
CA TYR A 103 13.58 1.14 -2.66
C TYR A 103 14.58 0.15 -2.06
N ALA A 104 15.70 0.64 -1.53
CA ALA A 104 16.69 -0.21 -0.87
C ALA A 104 16.08 -1.02 0.28
N ALA A 105 15.26 -0.38 1.12
CA ALA A 105 14.58 -1.06 2.23
C ALA A 105 13.57 -2.11 1.74
N THR A 106 12.82 -1.84 0.67
CA THR A 106 11.90 -2.84 0.09
C THR A 106 12.64 -4.04 -0.51
N VAL A 107 13.79 -3.82 -1.15
CA VAL A 107 14.65 -4.89 -1.68
C VAL A 107 15.20 -5.74 -0.54
N GLU A 108 15.80 -5.12 0.47
CA GLU A 108 16.36 -5.82 1.63
C GLU A 108 15.32 -6.70 2.32
N ARG A 109 14.09 -6.18 2.46
CA ARG A 109 12.98 -6.91 3.06
C ARG A 109 12.31 -7.90 2.11
N GLY A 110 12.59 -7.88 0.81
CA GLY A 110 11.85 -8.66 -0.18
C GLY A 110 10.35 -8.29 -0.19
N MET A 111 10.04 -7.01 -0.14
CA MET A 111 8.68 -6.47 -0.24
C MET A 111 8.44 -5.93 -1.65
N ALA A 112 7.39 -6.37 -2.31
CA ALA A 112 7.03 -5.87 -3.63
C ALA A 112 6.39 -4.47 -3.52
N ILE A 113 6.77 -3.58 -4.43
CA ILE A 113 6.14 -2.27 -4.60
C ILE A 113 5.10 -2.39 -5.71
N SER A 114 3.91 -1.84 -5.46
CA SER A 114 2.90 -1.67 -6.48
C SER A 114 2.62 -0.19 -6.74
N ILE A 115 2.46 0.13 -8.01
CA ILE A 115 2.09 1.46 -8.49
C ILE A 115 0.77 1.29 -9.23
N HIS A 116 -0.27 1.90 -8.70
CA HIS A 116 -1.59 1.87 -9.33
C HIS A 116 -1.94 3.28 -9.80
N ALA A 117 -2.09 3.43 -11.12
CA ALA A 117 -2.57 4.69 -11.68
C ALA A 117 -4.02 4.91 -11.22
N ARG A 118 -4.24 6.03 -10.53
CA ARG A 118 -5.56 6.64 -10.41
C ARG A 118 -5.48 7.94 -11.19
N TYR A 119 -6.41 8.16 -12.12
CA TYR A 119 -6.59 9.48 -12.74
C TYR A 119 -6.60 10.52 -11.63
N PRO A 120 -5.98 11.71 -11.82
CA PRO A 120 -6.04 12.76 -10.82
C PRO A 120 -7.50 13.18 -10.66
N PHE A 121 -8.20 12.54 -9.73
CA PHE A 121 -9.31 13.17 -9.06
C PHE A 121 -8.69 14.35 -8.35
N ALA A 122 -9.20 15.54 -8.64
CA ALA A 122 -8.74 16.75 -8.02
C ALA A 122 -8.82 16.57 -6.48
N ALA A 123 -7.80 17.09 -5.80
CA ALA A 123 -7.54 16.81 -4.38
C ALA A 123 -8.71 17.24 -3.46
N ASP A 124 -9.66 18.02 -3.95
CA ASP A 124 -10.86 18.54 -3.28
C ASP A 124 -11.91 17.50 -2.85
N TRP A 125 -11.69 16.21 -3.12
CA TRP A 125 -12.62 15.12 -2.76
C TRP A 125 -12.11 14.21 -1.62
N CYS A 126 -10.94 14.52 -1.08
CA CYS A 126 -10.38 13.98 0.16
C CYS A 126 -9.84 15.18 0.98
#